data_AF-A0A7Z9IIF8-F1
#
_entry.id   AF-A0A7Z9IIF8-F1
#
_cell.length_a   1.000
_cell.length_b   1.000
_cell.length_c   1.000
_cell.angle_alpha   90.00
_cell.angle_beta   90.00
_cell.angle_gamma   90.00
#
_symmetry.space_group_name_H-M   'P 1'
#
loop_
_entity.id
_entity.type
_entity.pdbx_description
1 polymer ?
#
loop_
_entity_poly.entity_id
_entity_poly.type
_entity_poly.pdbx_seq_one_letter_code
_entity_poly.pdbx_strand_id
1 'polypeptide(L)' 'MIYQAMGFPVEMFPVLFAIPRTVGWLSQWEELLRDPEQRIARPRQIFVGEDERDYIPIGERG' A
#
# COMPACT_ATOMS: atom_id res chain seq x y z
N MET A 1 19.59 1.30 17.11
CA MET A 1 20.80 0.84 17.85
C MET A 1 21.65 -0.15 17.05
N ILE A 2 21.18 -1.34 16.64
CA ILE A 2 22.04 -2.35 15.96
C ILE A 2 22.62 -1.84 14.62
N TYR A 3 21.79 -1.44 13.66
CA TYR A 3 22.30 -0.95 12.36
C TYR A 3 23.11 0.35 12.46
N GLN A 4 22.82 1.20 13.45
CA GLN A 4 23.65 2.39 13.75
C GLN A 4 25.03 1.99 14.27
N ALA A 5 25.09 1.00 15.18
CA ALA A 5 26.34 0.46 15.70
C ALA A 5 27.17 -0.26 14.62
N MET A 6 26.52 -0.80 13.58
CA MET A 6 27.17 -1.36 12.40
C MET A 6 27.69 -0.29 11.40
N GLY A 7 27.45 1.00 11.68
CA GLY A 7 27.94 2.11 10.86
C GLY A 7 27.03 2.50 9.70
N PHE A 8 25.80 1.99 9.62
CA PHE A 8 24.86 2.39 8.57
C PHE A 8 24.17 3.72 8.91
N PRO A 9 24.03 4.63 7.94
CA PRO A 9 23.21 5.83 8.09
C PRO A 9 21.74 5.44 8.29
N VAL A 10 21.00 6.23 9.07
CA VAL A 10 19.62 5.90 9.50
C VAL A 10 18.66 5.84 8.31
N GLU A 11 18.95 6.65 7.28
CA GLU A 11 18.24 6.71 6.01
C GLU A 11 18.26 5.37 5.26
N MET A 12 19.25 4.50 5.54
CA MET A 12 19.37 3.18 4.91
C MET A 12 18.57 2.07 5.60
N PHE A 13 17.93 2.33 6.74
CA PHE A 13 17.24 1.28 7.49
C PHE A 13 16.06 0.67 6.73
N PRO A 14 15.23 1.43 6.00
CA PRO A 14 14.20 0.85 5.15
C PRO A 14 14.76 -0.09 4.08
N VAL A 15 15.93 0.24 3.51
CA VAL A 15 16.60 -0.60 2.49
C VAL A 15 17.11 -1.89 3.12
N LEU A 16 17.76 -1.81 4.27
CA LEU A 16 18.24 -2.97 5.02
C LEU A 16 17.11 -3.87 5.53
N PHE A 17 15.91 -3.33 5.74
CA PHE A 17 14.70 -4.11 5.99
C PHE A 17 14.16 -4.79 4.73
N ALA A 18 14.12 -4.08 3.59
CA ALA A 18 13.55 -4.58 2.35
C ALA A 18 14.33 -5.78 1.78
N ILE A 19 15.67 -5.79 1.89
CA ILE A 19 16.54 -6.88 1.37
C ILE A 19 16.11 -8.26 1.89
N PRO A 20 16.14 -8.53 3.22
CA PRO A 20 15.70 -9.82 3.74
C PRO A 20 14.19 -10.02 3.60
N ARG A 21 13.37 -8.96 3.55
CA ARG A 21 11.92 -9.13 3.40
C ARG A 21 11.52 -9.57 1.98
N THR A 22 12.35 -9.28 0.98
CA THR A 22 12.12 -9.61 -0.43
C THR A 22 11.85 -11.09 -0.64
N VAL A 23 12.62 -11.99 -0.01
CA VAL A 23 12.36 -13.44 -0.14
C VAL A 23 10.97 -13.82 0.37
N GLY A 24 10.54 -13.27 1.50
CA GLY A 24 9.21 -13.52 2.02
C GLY A 24 8.10 -12.87 1.20
N TRP A 25 8.35 -11.75 0.51
CA TRP A 25 7.38 -11.17 -0.43
C TRP A 25 7.20 -12.06 -1.65
N LEU A 26 8.31 -12.61 -2.18
CA LEU A 26 8.28 -13.55 -3.29
C LEU A 26 7.56 -14.83 -2.93
N SER A 27 7.83 -15.42 -1.75
CA SER A 27 7.11 -16.61 -1.29
C SER A 27 5.60 -16.34 -1.16
N GLN A 28 5.20 -15.23 -0.54
CA GLN A 28 3.78 -14.86 -0.43
C GLN A 28 3.12 -14.65 -1.80
N TRP A 29 3.84 -14.05 -2.75
CA TRP A 29 3.34 -13.85 -4.10
C TRP A 29 3.21 -15.16 -4.88
N GLU A 30 4.19 -16.07 -4.76
CA GLU A 30 4.14 -17.39 -5.38
C GLU A 30 2.99 -18.24 -4.80
N GLU A 31 2.80 -18.23 -3.48
CA GLU A 31 1.66 -18.89 -2.82
C GLU A 31 0.33 -18.37 -3.36
N LEU A 32 0.18 -17.03 -3.46
CA LEU A 32 -1.00 -16.41 -4.02
C LEU A 32 -1.26 -16.84 -5.47
N LEU A 33 -0.22 -16.90 -6.32
CA LEU A 33 -0.36 -17.30 -7.72
C LEU A 33 -0.73 -18.77 -7.89
N ARG A 34 -0.32 -19.63 -6.97
CA ARG A 34 -0.57 -21.08 -7.02
C ARG A 34 -1.89 -21.47 -6.37
N ASP A 35 -2.55 -20.56 -5.67
CA ASP A 35 -3.86 -20.80 -5.05
C ASP A 35 -4.94 -20.90 -6.14
N PRO A 36 -5.59 -22.07 -6.31
CA PRO A 36 -6.65 -22.25 -7.32
C PRO A 36 -7.91 -21.43 -7.03
N GLU A 37 -8.08 -20.93 -5.81
CA GLU A 37 -9.22 -20.09 -5.40
C GLU A 37 -8.92 -18.59 -5.54
N GLN A 38 -7.72 -18.24 -6.01
CA GLN A 38 -7.26 -16.85 -6.10
C GLN A 38 -8.22 -15.98 -6.92
N ARG A 39 -8.54 -14.82 -6.37
CA ARG A 39 -9.30 -13.76 -7.03
C ARG A 39 -8.61 -12.42 -6.83
N ILE A 40 -8.90 -11.47 -7.72
CA ILE A 40 -8.40 -10.10 -7.58
C ILE A 40 -8.87 -9.49 -6.26
N ALA A 41 -7.93 -8.89 -5.52
CA ALA A 41 -8.24 -8.13 -4.31
C ALA A 41 -9.06 -6.88 -4.69
N ARG A 42 -10.35 -6.87 -4.36
CA ARG A 42 -11.29 -5.79 -4.66
C ARG A 42 -12.01 -5.32 -3.40
N PRO A 43 -11.35 -4.56 -2.52
CA PRO A 43 -12.00 -3.99 -1.34
C PRO A 43 -13.16 -3.06 -1.75
N ARG A 44 -14.15 -2.94 -0.88
CA ARG A 44 -15.25 -1.99 -1.03
C ARG A 44 -15.13 -0.89 0.01
N GLN A 45 -15.65 0.28 -0.34
CA GLN A 45 -15.83 1.38 0.59
C GLN A 45 -17.29 1.51 0.99
N ILE A 46 -17.54 2.07 2.17
CA ILE A 46 -18.86 2.54 2.59
C ILE A 46 -18.93 4.03 2.26
N PHE A 47 -19.86 4.40 1.38
CA PHE A 47 -20.05 5.81 1.03
C PHE A 47 -20.77 6.53 2.17
N VAL A 48 -20.13 7.56 2.72
CA VAL A 48 -20.66 8.47 3.76
C VAL A 48 -20.51 9.94 3.34
N GLY A 49 -20.36 10.18 2.04
CA GLY A 49 -20.28 11.51 1.47
C GLY A 49 -21.66 12.10 1.21
N GLU A 50 -21.66 13.23 0.51
CA GLU A 50 -22.89 13.93 0.11
C GLU A 50 -23.72 13.11 -0.89
N ASP A 51 -25.04 13.29 -0.84
CA ASP A 51 -25.95 12.75 -1.85
C ASP A 51 -25.73 13.39 -3.24
N GLU A 52 -26.49 12.93 -4.23
CA GLU A 52 -26.48 13.51 -5.57
C GLU A 52 -26.75 15.03 -5.52
N ARG A 53 -25.89 15.79 -6.18
CA ARG A 53 -25.96 17.26 -6.20
C ARG A 53 -25.73 17.79 -7.60
N ASP A 54 -26.50 18.81 -7.95
CA ASP A 54 -26.35 19.50 -9.22
C ASP A 54 -25.02 20.26 -9.28
N TYR A 55 -24.43 20.30 -10.47
CA TYR A 55 -23.22 21.05 -10.71
C TYR A 55 -23.52 22.55 -10.78
N ILE A 56 -22.92 23.34 -9.89
CA ILE A 56 -23.01 24.82 -9.92
C ILE A 56 -21.80 25.35 -10.71
N PRO A 57 -21.99 26.15 -11.78
CA PRO A 57 -20.91 26.83 -12.49
C PRO A 57 -20.02 27.65 -11.55
N ILE A 58 -18.72 27.74 -11.84
CA ILE A 58 -17.76 28.36 -10.93
C ILE A 58 -18.09 29.81 -10.56
N GLY A 59 -18.64 30.60 -11.50
CA GLY A 59 -19.05 32.00 -11.25
C GLY A 59 -20.35 32.16 -10.45
N GLU A 60 -21.05 31.06 -10.19
CA GLU A 60 -22.29 31.00 -9.40
C GLU A 60 -22.06 30.31 -8.04
N ARG A 61 -20.83 29.85 -7.79
CA ARG A 61 -20.38 29.46 -6.45
C ARG A 61 -20.02 30.74 -5.71
N GLY A 62 -20.51 30.91 -4.48
CA GLY A 62 -20.28 32.09 -3.64
C GLY A 62 -18.81 32.40 -3.39
#